data_AF-A0A1S6WTE8-F1
#
_entry.id   AF-A0A1S6WTE8-F1
#
_cell.length_a   1.000
_cell.length_b   1.000
_cell.length_c   1.000
_cell.angle_alpha   90.00
_cell.angle_beta   90.00
_cell.angle_gamma   90.00
#
_symmetry.space_group_name_H-M   'P 1'
#
loop_
_entity.id
_entity.type
_entity.pdbx_description
1 polymer ?
#
loop_
_entity_poly.entity_id
_entity_poly.type
_entity_poly.pdbx_seq_one_letter_code
_entity_poly.pdbx_strand_id
1 'polypeptide(L)'
;MSIFAYAHVAHDCHVGNCVTFANNAMIGGHVTVGDYVIIGGGSGVHQFVRIGHHAFIGGVSALVGDLIPYGMAVGVQAKFSGLNIIGMKRAGFKRKEIHTLRHAVNMLFDHYKPLKERVNDVFSSYSTFQSVVDIVNFIQEGGKRFYCTPRFESDTMRSDKS
;
A
#
# COMPACT_ATOMS: atom_id res chain seq x y z
N MET A 1 10.70 -11.58 -11.06
CA MET A 1 11.01 -11.13 -9.70
C MET A 1 12.48 -10.74 -9.66
N SER A 2 12.81 -9.59 -9.09
CA SER A 2 14.19 -9.10 -8.95
C SER A 2 14.52 -9.00 -7.46
N ILE A 3 15.55 -9.72 -7.02
CA ILE A 3 15.95 -9.78 -5.62
C ILE A 3 17.40 -9.32 -5.53
N PHE A 4 17.66 -8.25 -4.79
CA PHE A 4 19.01 -7.75 -4.58
C PHE A 4 19.61 -8.29 -3.27
N ALA A 5 20.82 -7.84 -2.94
CA ALA A 5 21.64 -8.47 -1.90
C ALA A 5 20.96 -8.43 -0.52
N TYR A 6 21.02 -9.55 0.20
CA TYR A 6 20.53 -9.70 1.58
C TYR A 6 19.02 -9.44 1.78
N ALA A 7 18.21 -9.52 0.71
CA ALA A 7 16.77 -9.54 0.87
C ALA A 7 16.32 -10.87 1.51
N HIS A 8 15.24 -10.82 2.28
CA HIS A 8 14.68 -11.96 3.00
C HIS A 8 13.19 -12.10 2.73
N VAL A 9 12.78 -13.32 2.37
CA VAL A 9 11.39 -13.75 2.30
C VAL A 9 11.20 -14.86 3.32
N ALA A 10 10.41 -14.61 4.36
CA ALA A 10 10.12 -15.60 5.39
C ALA A 10 9.17 -16.71 4.90
N HIS A 11 8.85 -17.63 5.80
CA HIS A 11 7.98 -18.77 5.51
C HIS A 11 6.57 -18.36 5.08
N ASP A 12 5.96 -19.15 4.19
CA ASP A 12 4.56 -19.05 3.76
C ASP A 12 4.16 -17.72 3.10
N CYS A 13 5.12 -16.97 2.58
CA CYS A 13 4.84 -15.77 1.81
C CYS A 13 4.31 -16.12 0.41
N HIS A 14 3.42 -15.28 -0.11
CA HIS A 14 3.01 -15.30 -1.50
C HIS A 14 3.54 -14.06 -2.20
N VAL A 15 4.32 -14.22 -3.26
CA VAL A 15 4.93 -13.11 -3.99
C VAL A 15 4.48 -13.15 -5.44
N GLY A 16 3.88 -12.05 -5.88
CA GLY A 16 3.41 -11.86 -7.25
C GLY A 16 4.54 -11.67 -8.26
N ASN A 17 4.13 -11.33 -9.47
CA ASN A 17 5.00 -11.14 -10.62
C ASN A 17 5.65 -9.76 -10.61
N CYS A 18 6.82 -9.64 -11.24
CA CYS A 18 7.52 -8.36 -11.42
C CYS A 18 7.81 -7.59 -10.12
N VAL A 19 7.85 -8.27 -8.97
CA VAL A 19 8.20 -7.69 -7.67
C VAL A 19 9.70 -7.44 -7.59
N THR A 20 10.08 -6.29 -7.02
CA THR A 20 11.48 -5.92 -6.73
C THR A 20 11.71 -5.83 -5.23
N PHE A 21 12.66 -6.61 -4.73
CA PHE A 21 13.23 -6.50 -3.39
C PHE A 21 14.59 -5.83 -3.48
N ALA A 22 14.70 -4.61 -2.98
CA ALA A 22 15.99 -3.92 -2.89
C ALA A 22 16.87 -4.51 -1.77
N ASN A 23 18.12 -4.02 -1.66
CA ASN A 23 19.09 -4.54 -0.70
C ASN A 23 18.52 -4.53 0.72
N ASN A 24 18.68 -5.62 1.47
CA ASN A 24 18.20 -5.74 2.85
C ASN A 24 16.69 -5.51 3.02
N ALA A 25 15.88 -5.70 1.98
CA ALA A 25 14.42 -5.75 2.13
C ALA A 25 13.99 -7.07 2.81
N MET A 26 13.33 -7.00 3.97
CA MET A 26 12.98 -8.17 4.77
C MET A 26 11.47 -8.25 4.99
N ILE A 27 10.84 -9.34 4.57
CA ILE A 27 9.41 -9.58 4.82
C ILE A 27 9.22 -10.76 5.78
N GLY A 28 8.36 -10.58 6.79
CA GLY A 28 7.98 -11.59 7.77
C GLY A 28 7.05 -12.66 7.20
N GLY A 29 6.72 -13.67 7.99
CA GLY A 29 5.96 -14.83 7.52
C GLY A 29 4.54 -14.49 7.07
N HIS A 30 4.00 -15.29 6.16
CA HIS A 30 2.63 -15.13 5.63
C HIS A 30 2.34 -13.76 4.99
N VAL A 31 3.35 -13.05 4.50
CA VAL A 31 3.15 -11.79 3.76
C VAL A 31 2.69 -12.11 2.34
N THR A 32 1.68 -11.38 1.87
CA THR A 32 1.21 -11.44 0.48
C THR A 32 1.65 -10.17 -0.25
N VAL A 33 2.38 -10.33 -1.35
CA VAL A 33 2.86 -9.23 -2.18
C VAL A 33 2.21 -9.34 -3.56
N GLY A 34 1.50 -8.30 -3.97
CA GLY A 34 0.90 -8.20 -5.31
C GLY A 34 1.93 -7.94 -6.41
N ASP A 35 1.45 -7.91 -7.64
CA ASP A 35 2.30 -7.73 -8.81
C ASP A 35 2.93 -6.32 -8.86
N TYR A 36 4.11 -6.20 -9.46
CA TYR A 36 4.80 -4.92 -9.71
C TYR A 36 5.10 -4.09 -8.46
N VAL A 37 5.12 -4.71 -7.28
CA VAL A 37 5.49 -4.05 -6.03
C VAL A 37 7.00 -3.79 -5.98
N ILE A 38 7.38 -2.64 -5.43
CA ILE A 38 8.78 -2.32 -5.14
C ILE A 38 8.94 -2.14 -3.63
N ILE A 39 9.85 -2.93 -3.06
CA ILE A 39 10.18 -2.92 -1.63
C ILE A 39 11.57 -2.29 -1.48
N GLY A 40 11.62 -1.08 -0.94
CA GLY A 40 12.83 -0.26 -0.81
C GLY A 40 13.91 -0.87 0.09
N GLY A 41 15.15 -0.41 -0.07
CA GLY A 41 16.29 -1.02 0.62
C GLY A 41 16.24 -0.82 2.13
N GLY A 42 16.59 -1.85 2.90
CA GLY A 42 16.53 -1.84 4.36
C GLY A 42 15.11 -1.73 4.93
N SER A 43 14.07 -1.93 4.12
CA SER A 43 12.69 -1.91 4.60
C SER A 43 12.30 -3.26 5.22
N GLY A 44 11.38 -3.19 6.17
CA GLY A 44 10.80 -4.33 6.86
C GLY A 44 9.30 -4.41 6.63
N VAL A 45 8.76 -5.62 6.43
CA VAL A 45 7.32 -5.87 6.39
C VAL A 45 6.95 -6.87 7.46
N HIS A 46 6.02 -6.50 8.32
CA HIS A 46 5.59 -7.36 9.42
C HIS A 46 4.77 -8.55 8.92
N GLN A 47 4.82 -9.67 9.66
CA GLN A 47 4.07 -10.89 9.32
C GLN A 47 2.57 -10.62 9.11
N PHE A 48 1.97 -11.36 8.16
CA PHE A 48 0.57 -11.27 7.72
C PHE A 48 0.15 -9.98 7.00
N VAL A 49 1.07 -9.06 6.70
CA VAL A 49 0.74 -7.87 5.91
C VAL A 49 0.48 -8.26 4.45
N ARG A 50 -0.55 -7.64 3.86
CA ARG A 50 -0.82 -7.68 2.42
C ARG A 50 -0.35 -6.38 1.76
N ILE A 51 0.32 -6.48 0.63
CA ILE A 51 0.78 -5.36 -0.18
C ILE A 51 0.11 -5.46 -1.55
N GLY A 52 -0.77 -4.52 -1.88
CA GLY A 52 -1.46 -4.49 -3.16
C GLY A 52 -0.54 -4.22 -4.34
N HIS A 53 -0.97 -4.60 -5.55
CA HIS A 53 -0.16 -4.43 -6.75
C HIS A 53 0.24 -2.98 -7.02
N HIS A 54 1.38 -2.80 -7.70
CA HIS A 54 1.97 -1.49 -8.01
C HIS A 54 2.28 -0.60 -6.79
N ALA A 55 2.17 -1.12 -5.56
CA ALA A 55 2.53 -0.40 -4.36
C ALA A 55 4.05 -0.19 -4.25
N PHE A 56 4.42 0.83 -3.47
CA PHE A 56 5.82 1.20 -3.21
C PHE A 56 6.07 1.33 -1.71
N ILE A 57 7.08 0.62 -1.21
CA ILE A 57 7.57 0.78 0.16
C ILE A 57 8.90 1.54 0.09
N GLY A 58 8.98 2.66 0.80
CA GLY A 58 10.20 3.46 0.89
C GLY A 58 11.37 2.70 1.52
N GLY A 59 12.60 3.16 1.24
CA GLY A 59 13.77 2.63 1.94
C GLY A 59 13.68 2.86 3.45
N VAL A 60 14.31 1.99 4.23
CA VAL A 60 14.40 2.08 5.70
C VAL A 60 13.03 2.28 6.37
N SER A 61 11.99 1.68 5.78
CA SER A 61 10.61 1.81 6.25
C SER A 61 10.11 0.52 6.88
N ALA A 62 9.34 0.56 7.96
CA ALA A 62 8.72 -0.62 8.56
C ALA A 62 7.20 -0.62 8.36
N LEU A 63 6.71 -1.49 7.48
CA LEU A 63 5.29 -1.64 7.18
C LEU A 63 4.63 -2.66 8.10
N VAL A 64 3.65 -2.20 8.87
CA VAL A 64 2.92 -3.02 9.88
C VAL A 64 1.45 -3.27 9.52
N GLY A 65 0.90 -2.50 8.57
CA GLY A 65 -0.48 -2.59 8.11
C GLY A 65 -0.57 -2.84 6.61
N ASP A 66 -1.71 -3.35 6.16
CA ASP A 66 -2.00 -3.67 4.76
C ASP A 66 -1.90 -2.41 3.89
N LEU A 67 -1.07 -2.46 2.83
CA LEU A 67 -0.90 -1.35 1.90
C LEU A 67 -1.77 -1.60 0.67
N ILE A 68 -2.69 -0.67 0.39
CA ILE A 68 -3.59 -0.76 -0.76
C ILE A 68 -2.83 -0.77 -2.10
N PRO A 69 -3.43 -1.32 -3.18
CA PRO A 69 -2.89 -1.20 -4.53
C PRO A 69 -2.55 0.24 -4.89
N TYR A 70 -1.46 0.41 -5.64
CA TYR A 70 -0.91 1.70 -6.05
C TYR A 70 -0.48 2.62 -4.89
N GLY A 71 -0.59 2.19 -3.64
CA GLY A 71 -0.22 2.99 -2.48
C GLY A 71 1.28 3.12 -2.29
N MET A 72 1.70 4.18 -1.61
CA MET A 72 3.07 4.39 -1.16
C MET A 72 3.11 4.42 0.36
N ALA A 73 4.04 3.69 0.99
CA ALA A 73 4.27 3.74 2.42
C ALA A 73 5.73 4.07 2.75
N VAL A 74 5.96 5.05 3.62
CA VAL A 74 7.32 5.56 3.93
C VAL A 74 7.44 5.87 5.43
N GLY A 75 8.61 5.61 6.00
CA GLY A 75 9.01 6.01 7.35
C GLY A 75 9.28 4.82 8.28
N VAL A 76 9.98 5.09 9.40
CA VAL A 76 10.36 4.08 10.41
C VAL A 76 9.12 3.33 10.91
N GLN A 77 8.03 4.05 11.18
CA GLN A 77 6.69 3.48 11.23
C GLN A 77 5.99 3.88 9.93
N ALA A 78 5.98 2.99 8.95
CA ALA A 78 5.56 3.37 7.60
C ALA A 78 4.09 3.78 7.60
N LYS A 79 3.83 4.99 7.10
CA LYS A 79 2.49 5.56 6.91
C LYS A 79 2.22 5.73 5.43
N PHE A 80 0.94 5.71 5.08
CA PHE A 80 0.53 5.98 3.71
C PHE A 80 0.93 7.40 3.32
N SER A 81 1.66 7.52 2.22
CA SER A 81 2.27 8.75 1.71
C SER A 81 1.74 9.11 0.32
N GLY A 82 0.50 8.70 0.02
CA GLY A 82 -0.15 8.93 -1.27
C GLY A 82 -0.01 7.76 -2.23
N LEU A 83 -0.33 8.03 -3.50
CA LEU A 83 -0.22 7.07 -4.59
C LEU A 83 1.20 7.02 -5.18
N ASN A 84 1.61 5.86 -5.66
CA ASN A 84 2.83 5.63 -6.43
C ASN A 84 2.70 6.18 -7.88
N ILE A 85 2.52 7.49 -8.00
CA ILE A 85 2.28 8.18 -9.28
C ILE A 85 3.41 7.90 -10.28
N ILE A 86 4.66 7.81 -9.82
CA ILE A 86 5.81 7.52 -10.68
C ILE A 86 5.71 6.10 -11.24
N GLY A 87 5.44 5.10 -10.39
CA GLY A 87 5.26 3.71 -10.81
C GLY A 87 4.08 3.55 -11.77
N MET A 88 2.94 4.19 -11.48
CA MET A 88 1.77 4.19 -12.35
C MET A 88 2.08 4.78 -13.74
N LYS A 89 2.76 5.93 -13.81
CA LYS A 89 3.17 6.52 -15.09
C LYS A 89 4.10 5.60 -15.89
N ARG A 90 5.05 4.93 -15.22
CA ARG A 90 5.96 3.96 -15.86
C ARG A 90 5.23 2.71 -16.36
N ALA A 91 4.15 2.31 -15.67
CA ALA A 91 3.28 1.22 -16.07
C ALA A 91 2.26 1.61 -17.15
N GLY A 92 2.30 2.85 -17.68
CA GLY A 92 1.46 3.29 -18.80
C GLY A 92 0.07 3.80 -18.41
N PHE A 93 -0.20 4.02 -17.13
CA PHE A 93 -1.49 4.54 -16.68
C PHE A 93 -1.76 5.94 -17.23
N LYS A 94 -2.97 6.15 -17.77
CA LYS A 94 -3.36 7.44 -18.34
C LYS A 94 -3.52 8.49 -17.25
N ARG A 95 -3.23 9.76 -17.58
CA ARG A 95 -3.39 10.89 -16.65
C ARG A 95 -4.80 10.96 -16.05
N LYS A 96 -5.84 10.68 -16.84
CA LYS A 96 -7.24 10.64 -16.39
C LYS A 96 -7.43 9.61 -15.28
N GLU A 97 -6.91 8.41 -15.46
CA GLU A 97 -7.03 7.32 -14.49
C GLU A 97 -6.30 7.64 -13.17
N ILE A 98 -5.06 8.14 -13.26
CA ILE A 98 -4.31 8.60 -12.09
C ILE A 98 -5.08 9.69 -11.32
N HIS A 99 -5.69 10.63 -12.05
CA HIS A 99 -6.47 11.71 -11.43
C HIS A 99 -7.72 11.17 -10.73
N THR A 100 -8.45 10.26 -11.38
CA THR A 100 -9.61 9.58 -10.78
C THR A 100 -9.22 8.82 -9.52
N LEU A 101 -8.16 8.01 -9.58
CA LEU A 101 -7.72 7.20 -8.46
C LEU A 101 -7.34 8.06 -7.25
N ARG A 102 -6.71 9.21 -7.48
CA ARG A 102 -6.38 10.17 -6.42
C ARG A 102 -7.64 10.71 -5.72
N HIS A 103 -8.69 11.03 -6.47
CA HIS A 103 -9.96 11.46 -5.89
C HIS A 103 -10.64 10.34 -5.09
N ALA A 104 -10.67 9.13 -5.65
CA ALA A 104 -11.21 7.95 -4.97
C ALA A 104 -10.48 7.66 -3.65
N VAL A 105 -9.14 7.71 -3.64
CA VAL A 105 -8.33 7.50 -2.44
C VAL A 105 -8.52 8.60 -1.39
N ASN A 106 -8.65 9.86 -1.81
CA ASN A 106 -8.94 10.94 -0.87
C ASN A 106 -10.30 10.73 -0.19
N MET A 107 -11.33 10.34 -0.95
CA MET A 107 -12.65 9.99 -0.41
C MET A 107 -12.58 8.77 0.52
N LEU A 108 -11.75 7.78 0.19
CA LEU A 108 -11.53 6.58 1.00
C LEU A 108 -10.81 6.87 2.32
N PHE A 109 -9.96 7.88 2.41
CA PHE A 109 -9.27 8.28 3.63
C PHE A 109 -9.93 9.44 4.36
N ASP A 110 -11.08 9.91 3.90
CA ASP A 110 -11.89 10.88 4.62
C ASP A 110 -12.59 10.19 5.82
N HIS A 111 -12.24 10.50 7.06
CA HIS A 111 -12.72 9.77 8.23
C HIS A 111 -14.10 10.22 8.77
N TYR A 112 -14.84 11.07 8.06
CA TYR A 112 -16.18 11.49 8.52
C TYR A 112 -17.23 10.37 8.52
N LYS A 113 -17.00 9.27 7.76
CA LYS A 113 -17.92 8.13 7.67
C LYS A 113 -17.22 6.80 7.99
N PRO A 114 -17.95 5.75 8.40
CA PRO A 114 -17.42 4.39 8.52
C PRO A 114 -16.75 3.91 7.23
N LEU A 115 -15.66 3.11 7.34
CA LEU A 115 -14.94 2.59 6.18
C LEU A 115 -15.85 1.88 5.17
N LYS A 116 -16.81 1.08 5.64
CA LYS A 116 -17.75 0.36 4.79
C LYS A 116 -18.58 1.30 3.90
N GLU A 117 -19.06 2.40 4.45
CA GLU A 117 -19.82 3.40 3.69
C GLU A 117 -18.94 4.09 2.64
N ARG A 118 -17.72 4.46 3.02
CA ARG A 118 -16.77 5.12 2.11
C ARG A 118 -16.36 4.23 0.95
N VAL A 119 -16.15 2.94 1.21
CA VAL A 119 -15.88 1.94 0.18
C VAL A 119 -17.06 1.85 -0.80
N ASN A 120 -18.29 1.84 -0.31
CA ASN A 120 -19.49 1.82 -1.16
C ASN A 120 -19.66 3.10 -1.97
N ASP A 121 -19.42 4.27 -1.37
CA ASP A 121 -19.47 5.58 -2.03
C ASP A 121 -18.44 5.65 -3.18
N VAL A 122 -17.20 5.22 -2.91
CA VAL A 122 -16.11 5.15 -3.88
C VAL A 122 -16.45 4.18 -5.02
N PHE A 123 -16.94 2.98 -4.70
CA PHE A 123 -17.32 2.00 -5.71
C PHE A 123 -18.46 2.51 -6.60
N SER A 124 -19.50 3.10 -6.01
CA SER A 124 -20.64 3.64 -6.77
C SER A 124 -20.22 4.77 -7.71
N SER A 125 -19.27 5.60 -7.29
CA SER A 125 -18.83 6.78 -8.07
C SER A 125 -17.83 6.43 -9.17
N TYR A 126 -17.01 5.38 -8.99
CA TYR A 126 -15.83 5.13 -9.81
C TYR A 126 -15.67 3.68 -10.30
N SER A 127 -16.71 2.85 -10.22
CA SER A 127 -16.69 1.43 -10.64
C SER A 127 -16.26 1.18 -12.10
N THR A 128 -16.30 2.20 -12.96
CA THR A 128 -15.83 2.09 -14.35
C THR A 128 -14.30 2.09 -14.49
N PHE A 129 -13.55 2.39 -13.41
CA PHE A 129 -12.10 2.42 -13.39
C PHE A 129 -11.55 1.19 -12.65
N GLN A 130 -10.86 0.30 -13.38
CA GLN A 130 -10.33 -0.94 -12.82
C GLN A 130 -9.41 -0.68 -11.61
N SER A 131 -8.55 0.33 -11.68
CA SER A 131 -7.67 0.70 -10.55
C SER A 131 -8.40 1.07 -9.27
N VAL A 132 -9.64 1.57 -9.36
CA VAL A 132 -10.47 1.83 -8.18
C VAL A 132 -11.13 0.55 -7.68
N VAL A 133 -11.63 -0.28 -8.59
CA VAL A 133 -12.20 -1.60 -8.27
C VAL A 133 -11.17 -2.47 -7.55
N ASP A 134 -9.91 -2.43 -7.98
CA ASP A 134 -8.81 -3.15 -7.35
C ASP A 134 -8.63 -2.76 -5.87
N ILE A 135 -8.66 -1.46 -5.55
CA ILE A 135 -8.58 -0.98 -4.17
C ILE A 135 -9.81 -1.42 -3.36
N VAL A 136 -11.00 -1.31 -3.94
CA VAL A 136 -12.26 -1.71 -3.29
C VAL A 136 -12.23 -3.20 -2.95
N ASN A 137 -11.87 -4.05 -3.91
CA ASN A 137 -11.78 -5.50 -3.73
C ASN A 137 -10.76 -5.86 -2.66
N PHE A 138 -9.56 -5.26 -2.71
CA PHE A 138 -8.51 -5.48 -1.70
C PHE A 138 -9.00 -5.18 -0.27
N ILE A 139 -9.80 -4.12 -0.12
CA ILE A 139 -10.36 -3.72 1.18
C ILE A 139 -11.50 -4.63 1.62
N GLN A 140 -12.37 -5.04 0.68
CA GLN A 140 -13.50 -5.91 0.96
C GLN A 140 -13.08 -7.34 1.28
N GLU A 141 -12.05 -7.86 0.62
CA GLU A 141 -11.44 -9.16 0.94
C GLU A 141 -10.96 -9.22 2.40
N GLY A 142 -10.46 -8.10 2.92
CA GLY A 142 -9.99 -7.99 4.30
C GLY A 142 -8.72 -8.79 4.58
N GLY A 143 -8.06 -8.46 5.68
CA GLY A 143 -6.78 -9.06 6.06
C GLY A 143 -6.68 -9.27 7.57
N LYS A 144 -5.56 -9.87 8.00
CA LYS A 144 -5.25 -10.06 9.43
C LYS A 144 -4.70 -8.80 10.08
N ARG A 145 -4.38 -7.76 9.30
CA ARG A 145 -3.79 -6.49 9.75
C ARG A 145 -4.73 -5.33 9.45
N PHE A 146 -4.56 -4.24 10.20
CA PHE A 146 -5.19 -2.96 9.89
C PHE A 146 -4.59 -2.38 8.60
N TYR A 147 -5.29 -1.44 7.95
CA TYR A 147 -4.78 -0.75 6.77
C TYR A 147 -3.71 0.29 7.12
N CYS A 148 -2.68 0.41 6.30
CA CYS A 148 -1.74 1.51 6.33
C CYS A 148 -2.47 2.80 5.94
N THR A 149 -2.70 3.69 6.91
CA THR A 149 -3.40 4.97 6.71
C THR A 149 -2.42 6.15 6.71
N PRO A 150 -2.84 7.33 6.21
CA PRO A 150 -2.09 8.56 6.40
C PRO A 150 -1.86 8.87 7.88
N ARG A 151 -0.90 9.77 8.16
CA ARG A 151 -0.76 10.37 9.48
C ARG A 151 -1.84 11.45 9.64
N PHE A 152 -2.65 11.33 10.68
CA PHE A 152 -3.66 12.35 11.01
C PHE A 152 -3.08 13.37 11.98
N GLU A 153 -3.60 14.60 12.00
CA GLU A 153 -3.13 15.66 12.88
C GLU A 153 -3.14 15.24 14.37
N SER A 154 -4.06 14.36 14.76
CA SER A 154 -4.16 13.79 16.11
C SER A 154 -2.97 12.91 16.51
N ASP A 155 -2.27 12.29 15.55
CA ASP A 155 -1.08 11.46 15.80
C ASP A 155 0.15 12.34 16.13
N THR A 156 0.21 13.55 15.59
CA THR A 156 1.32 14.51 15.81
C THR A 156 1.39 14.99 17.26
N MET A 157 0.24 15.20 17.90
CA MET A 157 0.13 15.63 19.30
C MET A 157 0.60 14.58 20.32
N ARG A 158 0.74 13.31 19.91
CA ARG A 158 1.21 12.20 20.77
C ARG A 158 2.71 11.95 20.66
N SER A 159 3.35 12.29 19.54
CA SER A 159 4.79 12.08 19.35
C SER A 159 5.67 13.12 20.05
N ASP A 160 5.13 14.31 20.37
CA ASP A 160 5.88 15.38 21.02
C ASP A 160 5.92 15.25 22.56
N LYS A 161 5.39 14.14 23.11
CA LYS A 161 5.35 13.88 24.56
C LYS A 161 6.27 12.74 25.02
N SER A 162 7.18 12.27 24.15
CA SER A 162 8.14 11.20 24.44
C SER A 162 9.57 11.69 24.34
#